data_AF-A0A2C9L338-F1
#
_entry.id   AF-A0A2C9L338-F1
#
_cell.length_a   1.000
_cell.length_b   1.000
_cell.length_c   1.000
_cell.angle_alpha   90.00
_cell.angle_beta   90.00
_cell.angle_gamma   90.00
#
_symmetry.space_group_name_H-M   'P 1'
#
loop_
_entity.id
_entity.type
_entity.pdbx_description
1 polymer ?
#
loop_
_entity_poly.entity_id
_entity_poly.type
_entity_poly.pdbx_seq_one_letter_code
_entity_poly.pdbx_strand_id
1 'polypeptide(L)'
;MASEDVNEPLSEQNDFSERRDENDFRFEHIKKIYRYAPIVLSILAIIISIISILLVLVINSQTATPETISTRIEVVRNISCTECHLFPKPEHQYFLTQLTRYRNETTEQCCAQNSSQLSAFLALKMSSYEEEELPPVINPDSFSMGDVSIHKKLIASTSVNDNLEYPIFDPLQSYNLKFATDEDNPLLEHNRNVELLSSGTKITQSGLYLVYVSVHFKPDSPEPCKTFDQKTFSVNITKHQDKAIILSAIHTCCDDCVRNQETGFTAGVFQLKENDFLTVDVSGEGLVSYRPQSTFFGLTMLSKTQQPT
;
A
#
# COMPACT_ATOMS: atom_id res chain seq x y z
N MET A 1 22.39 -28.62 128.75
CA MET A 1 21.25 -29.46 128.32
C MET A 1 21.10 -29.20 126.84
N ALA A 2 21.70 -30.10 126.05
CA ALA A 2 21.00 -31.12 125.25
C ALA A 2 20.81 -30.55 123.85
N SER A 3 21.71 -30.94 122.93
CA SER A 3 21.50 -32.00 121.91
C SER A 3 20.70 -31.41 120.74
N GLU A 4 20.96 -31.68 119.47
CA GLU A 4 21.58 -32.81 118.78
C GLU A 4 21.76 -32.33 117.31
N ASP A 5 22.85 -32.79 116.66
CA ASP A 5 22.88 -33.47 115.35
C ASP A 5 22.15 -32.85 114.13
N VAL A 6 22.59 -32.94 112.86
CA VAL A 6 23.68 -33.63 112.14
C VAL A 6 23.54 -33.23 110.65
N ASN A 7 24.57 -33.50 109.84
CA ASN A 7 24.64 -33.61 108.37
C ASN A 7 25.10 -32.41 107.50
N GLU A 8 26.41 -32.45 107.18
CA GLU A 8 26.98 -32.33 105.82
C GLU A 8 26.38 -33.41 104.85
N PRO A 9 26.75 -33.47 103.54
CA PRO A 9 27.19 -32.46 102.55
C PRO A 9 26.50 -32.70 101.16
N LEU A 10 26.93 -31.98 100.11
CA LEU A 10 27.15 -32.44 98.71
C LEU A 10 26.65 -31.54 97.56
N SER A 11 27.65 -31.05 96.82
CA SER A 11 27.77 -31.00 95.35
C SER A 11 26.63 -30.44 94.50
N GLU A 12 26.78 -29.18 94.07
CA GLU A 12 26.22 -28.71 92.79
C GLU A 12 27.10 -27.57 92.25
N GLN A 13 28.31 -27.92 91.80
CA GLN A 13 29.24 -26.98 91.18
C GLN A 13 29.80 -27.64 89.91
N ASN A 14 28.94 -27.93 88.93
CA ASN A 14 29.34 -28.39 87.58
C ASN A 14 28.17 -28.40 86.55
N ASP A 15 27.29 -27.38 86.51
CA ASP A 15 26.27 -27.30 85.42
C ASP A 15 26.04 -25.88 84.85
N PHE A 16 26.89 -24.90 85.19
CA PHE A 16 26.71 -23.52 84.70
C PHE A 16 27.68 -23.09 83.59
N SER A 17 28.66 -23.93 83.26
CA SER A 17 29.65 -23.67 82.21
C SER A 17 29.17 -24.14 80.83
N GLU A 18 28.40 -25.23 80.76
CA GLU A 18 28.01 -25.86 79.49
C GLU A 18 26.81 -25.17 78.81
N ARG A 19 25.93 -24.50 79.57
CA ARG A 19 24.79 -23.73 79.02
C ARG A 19 25.16 -22.37 78.43
N ARG A 20 26.38 -21.88 78.65
CA ARG A 20 26.80 -20.56 78.13
C ARG A 20 27.35 -20.66 76.70
N ASP A 21 27.98 -21.78 76.35
CA ASP A 21 28.52 -22.01 75.00
C ASP A 21 27.43 -22.42 73.98
N GLU A 22 26.35 -23.09 74.44
CA GLU A 22 25.24 -23.48 73.54
C GLU A 22 24.40 -22.27 73.08
N ASN A 23 24.27 -21.25 73.93
CA ASN A 23 23.53 -20.03 73.60
C ASN A 23 24.30 -19.09 72.66
N ASP A 24 25.64 -19.06 72.74
CA ASP A 24 26.47 -18.25 71.84
C ASP A 24 26.56 -18.88 70.44
N PHE A 25 26.59 -20.21 70.35
CA PHE A 25 26.52 -20.93 69.07
C PHE A 25 25.17 -20.69 68.35
N ARG A 26 24.05 -20.66 69.09
CA ARG A 26 22.74 -20.35 68.53
C ARG A 26 22.63 -18.90 68.04
N PHE A 27 23.24 -17.95 68.73
CA PHE A 27 23.20 -16.54 68.32
C PHE A 27 23.96 -16.26 67.02
N GLU A 28 25.10 -16.91 66.80
CA GLU A 28 25.86 -16.76 65.54
C GLU A 28 25.16 -17.42 64.34
N HIS A 29 24.45 -18.54 64.54
CA HIS A 29 23.62 -19.13 63.49
C HIS A 29 22.43 -18.25 63.12
N ILE A 30 21.77 -17.62 64.11
CA ILE A 30 20.66 -16.69 63.87
C ILE A 30 21.13 -15.45 63.10
N LYS A 31 22.29 -14.87 63.45
CA LYS A 31 22.86 -13.73 62.71
C LYS A 31 23.17 -14.07 61.26
N LYS A 32 23.72 -15.26 60.98
CA LYS A 32 23.95 -15.71 59.59
C LYS A 32 22.63 -15.83 58.83
N ILE A 33 21.59 -16.42 59.42
CA ILE A 33 20.27 -16.54 58.78
C ILE A 33 19.68 -15.16 58.47
N TYR A 34 19.75 -14.20 59.39
CA TYR A 34 19.26 -12.83 59.16
C TYR A 34 20.06 -12.07 58.09
N ARG A 35 21.34 -12.41 57.88
CA ARG A 35 22.17 -11.80 56.83
C ARG A 35 21.81 -12.30 55.43
N TYR A 36 21.40 -13.55 55.30
CA TYR A 36 21.00 -14.15 54.02
C TYR A 36 19.50 -14.01 53.73
N ALA A 37 18.66 -13.81 54.76
CA ALA A 37 17.23 -13.58 54.62
C ALA A 37 16.85 -12.48 53.58
N PRO A 38 17.46 -11.26 53.58
CA PRO A 38 17.10 -10.25 52.60
C PRO A 38 17.51 -10.62 51.17
N ILE A 39 18.61 -11.38 51.00
CA ILE A 39 19.08 -11.85 49.70
C ILE A 39 18.10 -12.89 49.13
N VAL A 40 17.67 -13.84 49.97
CA VAL A 40 16.70 -14.87 49.57
C VAL A 40 15.33 -14.25 49.27
N LEU A 41 14.87 -13.29 50.07
CA LEU A 41 13.65 -12.52 49.83
C LEU A 41 13.71 -11.72 48.52
N SER A 42 14.86 -11.09 48.21
CA SER A 42 15.07 -10.39 46.95
C SER A 42 14.99 -11.32 45.74
N ILE A 43 15.60 -12.51 45.82
CA ILE A 43 15.58 -13.50 44.74
C ILE A 43 14.14 -14.00 44.51
N LEU A 44 13.41 -14.30 45.59
CA LEU A 44 12.00 -14.70 45.51
C LEU A 44 11.12 -13.62 44.87
N ALA A 45 11.34 -12.34 45.20
CA ALA A 45 10.59 -11.23 44.59
C ALA A 45 10.83 -11.13 43.07
N ILE A 46 12.08 -11.31 42.62
CA ILE A 46 12.41 -11.32 41.19
C ILE A 46 11.74 -12.49 40.47
N ILE A 47 11.77 -13.68 41.05
CA ILE A 47 11.12 -14.87 40.47
C ILE A 47 9.61 -14.66 40.33
N ILE A 48 8.96 -14.11 41.35
CA ILE A 48 7.52 -13.80 41.31
C ILE A 48 7.21 -12.77 40.22
N SER A 49 8.04 -11.73 40.06
CA SER A 49 7.89 -10.72 39.02
C SER A 49 7.99 -11.32 37.61
N ILE A 50 8.96 -12.19 37.36
CA ILE A 50 9.13 -12.88 36.07
C ILE A 50 7.92 -13.78 35.76
N ILE A 51 7.44 -14.55 36.76
CA ILE A 51 6.26 -15.41 36.59
C ILE A 51 5.02 -14.57 36.27
N SER A 52 4.87 -13.41 36.91
CA SER A 52 3.74 -12.49 36.69
C SER A 52 3.75 -11.94 35.25
N ILE A 53 4.92 -11.52 34.75
CA ILE A 53 5.08 -11.02 33.37
C ILE A 53 4.76 -12.13 32.36
N LEU A 54 5.26 -13.35 32.58
CA LEU A 54 4.97 -14.49 31.70
C LEU A 54 3.47 -14.84 31.70
N LEU A 55 2.80 -14.78 32.86
CA LEU A 55 1.36 -15.02 32.95
C LEU A 55 0.56 -13.98 32.15
N VAL A 56 0.94 -12.70 32.24
CA VAL A 56 0.31 -11.61 31.46
C VAL A 56 0.52 -11.81 29.95
N LEU A 57 1.71 -12.24 29.51
CA LEU A 57 1.98 -12.54 28.10
C LEU A 57 1.15 -13.73 27.60
N VAL A 58 0.95 -14.77 28.43
CA VAL A 58 0.10 -15.92 28.08
C VAL A 58 -1.37 -15.52 28.01
N ILE A 59 -1.85 -14.70 28.96
CA ILE A 59 -3.23 -14.20 28.93
C ILE A 59 -3.44 -13.30 27.70
N ASN A 60 -2.53 -12.37 27.41
CA ASN A 60 -2.64 -11.48 26.24
C ASN A 60 -2.57 -12.24 24.90
N SER A 61 -1.78 -13.31 24.83
CA SER A 61 -1.72 -14.15 23.63
C SER A 61 -2.95 -15.06 23.47
N GLN A 62 -3.66 -15.39 24.55
CA GLN A 62 -4.93 -16.14 24.48
C GLN A 62 -6.16 -15.23 24.30
N THR A 63 -6.13 -13.97 24.74
CA THR A 63 -7.19 -12.98 24.47
C THR A 63 -7.11 -12.40 23.05
N ALA A 64 -6.03 -12.68 22.31
CA ALA A 64 -6.05 -12.62 20.86
C ALA A 64 -6.82 -13.84 20.30
N THR A 65 -8.09 -13.98 20.70
CA THR A 65 -9.01 -14.81 19.94
C THR A 65 -9.09 -14.23 18.54
N PRO A 66 -8.77 -14.98 17.48
CA PRO A 66 -9.25 -14.62 16.16
C PRO A 66 -10.77 -14.54 16.29
N GLU A 67 -11.38 -13.42 15.90
CA GLU A 67 -12.82 -13.33 15.79
C GLU A 67 -13.31 -14.46 14.87
N THR A 68 -13.72 -15.57 15.47
CA THR A 68 -14.50 -16.61 14.83
C THR A 68 -15.91 -16.05 14.64
N ILE A 69 -16.03 -15.16 13.65
CA ILE A 69 -17.29 -14.91 12.94
C ILE A 69 -17.60 -16.18 12.17
N SER A 70 -18.13 -17.18 12.89
CA SER A 70 -18.82 -18.33 12.32
C SER A 70 -20.23 -17.92 11.93
N THR A 71 -20.31 -17.03 10.93
CA THR A 71 -21.38 -17.08 9.94
C THR A 71 -20.70 -17.35 8.62
N ARG A 72 -20.61 -18.63 8.23
CA ARG A 72 -20.50 -19.03 6.82
C ARG A 72 -21.78 -18.57 6.11
N ILE A 73 -21.85 -17.27 5.85
CA ILE A 73 -22.29 -16.84 4.54
C ILE A 73 -21.00 -16.98 3.73
N GLU A 74 -20.92 -17.99 2.86
CA GLU A 74 -20.03 -17.87 1.71
C GLU A 74 -20.50 -16.61 0.96
N VAL A 75 -19.96 -15.45 1.36
CA VAL A 75 -19.95 -14.29 0.49
C VAL A 75 -19.05 -14.73 -0.64
N VAL A 76 -19.65 -15.35 -1.65
CA VAL A 76 -19.04 -15.52 -2.96
C VAL A 76 -18.71 -14.11 -3.40
N ARG A 77 -17.49 -13.66 -3.11
CA ARG A 77 -17.00 -12.37 -3.56
C ARG A 77 -16.91 -12.51 -5.07
N ASN A 78 -17.90 -11.94 -5.75
CA ASN A 78 -17.81 -11.74 -7.19
C ASN A 78 -16.52 -10.95 -7.44
N ILE A 79 -15.61 -11.52 -8.22
CA ILE A 79 -14.32 -10.92 -8.56
C ILE A 79 -14.57 -9.68 -9.44
N SER A 80 -15.55 -9.76 -10.33
CA SER A 80 -16.00 -8.65 -11.17
C SER A 80 -17.42 -8.89 -11.67
N CYS A 81 -18.19 -7.82 -11.88
CA CYS A 81 -19.57 -7.85 -12.38
C CYS A 81 -19.80 -6.72 -13.38
N THR A 82 -20.70 -6.95 -14.35
CA THR A 82 -21.16 -5.96 -15.32
C THR A 82 -22.60 -6.26 -15.71
N GLU A 83 -23.33 -5.30 -16.27
CA GLU A 83 -24.67 -5.57 -16.81
C GLU A 83 -24.59 -6.42 -18.08
N CYS A 84 -25.35 -7.52 -18.14
CA CYS A 84 -25.28 -8.48 -19.25
C CYS A 84 -25.73 -7.88 -20.58
N HIS A 85 -26.69 -6.94 -20.54
CA HIS A 85 -27.28 -6.35 -21.75
C HIS A 85 -26.31 -5.45 -22.53
N LEU A 86 -25.17 -5.07 -21.92
CA LEU A 86 -24.10 -4.32 -22.59
C LEU A 86 -23.41 -5.13 -23.69
N PHE A 87 -23.71 -6.42 -23.82
CA PHE A 87 -23.11 -7.34 -24.79
C PHE A 87 -24.16 -8.00 -25.68
N PRO A 88 -24.84 -7.25 -26.58
CA PRO A 88 -26.02 -7.73 -27.31
C PRO A 88 -25.72 -8.73 -28.45
N LYS A 89 -24.45 -9.00 -28.75
CA LYS A 89 -24.04 -9.73 -29.95
C LYS A 89 -24.11 -11.25 -29.80
N PRO A 90 -24.41 -12.00 -30.87
CA PRO A 90 -24.46 -13.46 -30.82
C PRO A 90 -23.14 -14.12 -30.40
N GLU A 91 -22.00 -13.55 -30.82
CA GLU A 91 -20.67 -14.10 -30.50
C GLU A 91 -20.28 -13.94 -29.03
N HIS A 92 -20.79 -12.89 -28.38
CA HIS A 92 -20.63 -12.66 -26.94
C HIS A 92 -21.36 -13.72 -26.11
N GLN A 93 -22.37 -14.39 -26.67
CA GLN A 93 -23.17 -15.39 -25.97
C GLN A 93 -22.34 -16.56 -25.47
N TYR A 94 -21.26 -16.94 -26.18
CA TYR A 94 -20.36 -18.01 -25.74
C TYR A 94 -19.62 -17.67 -24.44
N PHE A 95 -19.24 -16.41 -24.23
CA PHE A 95 -18.60 -15.96 -23.01
C PHE A 95 -19.62 -15.70 -21.90
N LEU A 96 -20.78 -15.12 -22.25
CA LEU A 96 -21.87 -14.86 -21.31
C LEU A 96 -22.46 -16.12 -20.68
N THR A 97 -22.37 -17.29 -21.33
CA THR A 97 -22.79 -18.58 -20.75
C THR A 97 -21.79 -19.13 -19.74
N GLN A 98 -20.54 -18.65 -19.74
CA GLN A 98 -19.53 -19.04 -18.76
C GLN A 98 -19.63 -18.20 -17.48
N LEU A 99 -20.28 -17.04 -17.52
CA LEU A 99 -20.44 -16.12 -16.38
C LEU A 99 -21.66 -16.49 -15.52
N THR A 100 -21.56 -16.23 -14.22
CA THR A 100 -22.70 -16.39 -13.31
C THR A 100 -23.63 -15.19 -13.46
N ARG A 101 -24.92 -15.46 -13.70
CA ARG A 101 -25.92 -14.42 -13.89
C ARG A 101 -26.69 -14.15 -12.61
N TYR A 102 -26.79 -12.89 -12.25
CA TYR A 102 -27.55 -12.39 -11.11
C TYR A 102 -28.64 -11.46 -11.62
N ARG A 103 -29.89 -11.80 -11.34
CA ARG A 103 -31.03 -10.96 -11.71
C ARG A 103 -31.49 -10.18 -10.49
N ASN A 104 -31.34 -8.86 -10.53
CA ASN A 104 -32.02 -7.95 -9.62
C ASN A 104 -33.32 -7.45 -10.29
N GLU A 105 -34.22 -6.82 -9.53
CA GLU A 105 -35.55 -6.40 -10.01
C GLU A 105 -35.52 -5.51 -11.27
N THR A 106 -34.41 -4.83 -11.53
CA THR A 106 -34.25 -3.88 -12.64
C THR A 106 -33.15 -4.25 -13.64
N THR A 107 -32.22 -5.13 -13.30
CA THR A 107 -31.02 -5.41 -14.11
C THR A 107 -30.54 -6.86 -13.99
N GLU A 108 -30.01 -7.40 -15.09
CA GLU A 108 -29.30 -8.68 -15.10
C GLU A 108 -27.78 -8.40 -15.13
N GLN A 109 -27.06 -8.87 -14.12
CA GLN A 109 -25.62 -8.75 -13.97
C GLN A 109 -24.93 -10.07 -14.29
N CYS A 110 -23.82 -10.01 -15.02
CA CYS A 110 -22.97 -11.13 -15.38
C CYS A 110 -21.66 -10.97 -14.60
N CYS A 111 -21.36 -11.95 -13.75
CA CYS A 111 -20.27 -11.90 -12.78
C CYS A 111 -19.30 -13.07 -12.92
N ALA A 112 -18.02 -12.79 -12.68
CA ALA A 112 -16.98 -13.80 -12.54
C ALA A 112 -16.75 -14.12 -11.05
N GLN A 113 -16.80 -15.40 -10.70
CA GLN A 113 -16.61 -15.89 -9.32
C GLN A 113 -15.33 -16.72 -9.15
N ASN A 114 -14.73 -17.15 -10.25
CA ASN A 114 -13.49 -17.90 -10.27
C ASN A 114 -12.60 -17.47 -11.46
N SER A 115 -11.37 -17.98 -11.49
CA SER A 115 -10.38 -17.63 -12.52
C SER A 115 -10.83 -17.95 -13.95
N SER A 116 -11.52 -19.07 -14.16
CA SER A 116 -12.04 -19.44 -15.49
C SER A 116 -13.09 -18.44 -15.96
N GLN A 117 -14.00 -18.05 -15.07
CA GLN A 117 -15.02 -17.05 -15.38
C GLN A 117 -14.42 -15.66 -15.55
N LEU A 118 -13.35 -15.33 -14.81
CA LEU A 118 -12.63 -14.08 -14.99
C LEU A 118 -11.98 -14.01 -16.38
N SER A 119 -11.37 -15.10 -16.84
CA SER A 119 -10.83 -15.17 -18.21
C SER A 119 -11.92 -14.97 -19.27
N ALA A 120 -13.09 -15.61 -19.10
CA ALA A 120 -14.23 -15.40 -20.00
C ALA A 120 -14.76 -13.97 -19.94
N PHE A 121 -14.80 -13.36 -18.76
CA PHE A 121 -15.19 -11.95 -18.56
C PHE A 121 -14.22 -10.99 -19.26
N LEU A 122 -12.91 -11.24 -19.14
CA LEU A 122 -11.88 -10.46 -19.81
C LEU A 122 -11.96 -10.61 -21.33
N ALA A 123 -12.14 -11.83 -21.84
CA ALA A 123 -12.30 -12.08 -23.28
C ALA A 123 -13.55 -11.37 -23.84
N LEU A 124 -14.66 -11.41 -23.10
CA LEU A 124 -15.90 -10.69 -23.45
C LEU A 124 -15.69 -9.17 -23.49
N LYS A 125 -14.93 -8.61 -22.53
CA LYS A 125 -14.57 -7.19 -22.55
C LYS A 125 -13.66 -6.86 -23.73
N MET A 126 -12.65 -7.68 -24.01
CA MET A 126 -11.74 -7.50 -25.14
C MET A 126 -12.48 -7.53 -26.49
N SER A 127 -13.39 -8.49 -26.70
CA SER A 127 -14.17 -8.59 -27.94
C SER A 127 -15.10 -7.39 -28.13
N SER A 128 -15.58 -6.77 -27.04
CA SER A 128 -16.36 -5.54 -27.14
C SER A 128 -15.52 -4.32 -27.55
N TYR A 129 -14.21 -4.31 -27.28
CA TYR A 129 -13.29 -3.23 -27.68
C TYR A 129 -12.77 -3.38 -29.11
N GLU A 130 -12.68 -4.60 -29.66
CA GLU A 130 -12.23 -4.83 -31.05
C GLU A 130 -13.15 -4.21 -32.12
N GLU A 131 -14.35 -3.76 -31.72
CA GLU A 131 -15.34 -3.13 -32.60
C GLU A 131 -15.62 -1.66 -32.30
N GLU A 132 -14.88 -1.01 -31.39
CA GLU A 132 -14.80 0.46 -31.45
C GLU A 132 -14.22 0.86 -32.81
N GLU A 133 -14.79 1.89 -33.44
CA GLU A 133 -14.40 2.37 -34.77
C GLU A 133 -12.88 2.31 -34.91
N LEU A 134 -12.40 1.43 -35.80
CA LEU A 134 -10.97 1.31 -36.07
C LEU A 134 -10.45 2.72 -36.31
N PRO A 135 -9.40 3.14 -35.59
CA PRO A 135 -8.86 4.48 -35.76
C PRO A 135 -8.57 4.68 -37.26
N PRO A 136 -8.83 5.87 -37.80
CA PRO A 136 -8.65 6.13 -39.22
C PRO A 136 -7.25 5.68 -39.64
N VAL A 137 -7.17 4.83 -40.68
CA VAL A 137 -5.89 4.31 -41.17
C VAL A 137 -5.02 5.48 -41.61
N ILE A 138 -3.93 5.71 -40.87
CA ILE A 138 -2.96 6.74 -41.22
C ILE A 138 -2.17 6.25 -42.43
N ASN A 139 -2.36 6.89 -43.58
CA ASN A 139 -1.48 6.68 -44.73
C ASN A 139 -0.13 7.39 -44.46
N PRO A 140 0.98 6.65 -44.33
CA PRO A 140 2.29 7.25 -44.06
C PRO A 140 2.75 8.22 -45.16
N ASP A 141 2.30 8.04 -46.41
CA ASP A 141 2.69 8.88 -47.54
C ASP A 141 1.97 10.24 -47.57
N SER A 142 0.85 10.37 -46.86
CA SER A 142 0.06 11.61 -46.78
C SER A 142 -0.08 12.14 -45.35
N PHE A 143 0.77 11.66 -44.44
CA PHE A 143 0.75 12.06 -43.04
C PHE A 143 1.43 13.43 -42.85
N SER A 144 0.72 14.33 -42.18
CA SER A 144 1.31 15.55 -41.63
C SER A 144 0.98 15.62 -40.15
N MET A 145 1.99 15.87 -39.30
CA MET A 145 1.72 16.15 -37.89
C MET A 145 0.77 17.36 -37.79
N GLY A 146 -0.22 17.24 -36.92
CA GLY A 146 -1.12 18.34 -36.61
C GLY A 146 -0.37 19.49 -35.93
N ASP A 147 -1.03 20.64 -35.87
CA ASP A 147 -0.55 21.85 -35.21
C ASP A 147 -0.67 21.81 -33.67
N VAL A 148 -1.27 20.74 -33.13
CA VAL A 148 -1.51 20.55 -31.70
C VAL A 148 -0.44 19.63 -31.11
N SER A 149 0.39 20.16 -30.21
CA SER A 149 1.39 19.37 -29.48
C SER A 149 1.73 19.98 -28.13
N ILE A 150 2.02 19.16 -27.13
CA ILE A 150 2.59 19.59 -25.87
C ILE A 150 3.64 18.59 -25.40
N HIS A 151 4.69 19.10 -24.79
CA HIS A 151 5.64 18.34 -23.98
C HIS A 151 5.95 19.21 -22.77
N LYS A 152 5.53 18.76 -21.59
CA LYS A 152 5.57 19.59 -20.38
C LYS A 152 6.01 18.78 -19.17
N LYS A 153 6.85 19.40 -18.35
CA LYS A 153 7.27 18.85 -17.06
C LYS A 153 6.06 18.72 -16.13
N LEU A 154 6.01 17.58 -15.42
CA LEU A 154 5.05 17.34 -14.35
C LEU A 154 5.68 17.69 -12.99
N ILE A 155 4.84 18.17 -12.07
CA ILE A 155 5.19 18.52 -10.69
C ILE A 155 4.13 17.99 -9.71
N ALA A 156 4.44 17.97 -8.42
CA ALA A 156 3.49 17.58 -7.38
C ALA A 156 2.29 18.55 -7.32
N SER A 157 1.10 18.02 -6.99
CA SER A 157 -0.09 18.86 -6.78
C SER A 157 -0.10 19.54 -5.42
N THR A 158 0.36 18.84 -4.39
CA THR A 158 0.58 19.34 -3.04
C THR A 158 2.05 19.71 -2.86
N SER A 159 2.35 20.65 -1.95
CA SER A 159 3.69 20.74 -1.40
C SER A 159 3.97 19.38 -0.75
N VAL A 160 4.82 18.57 -1.39
CA VAL A 160 5.31 17.32 -0.81
C VAL A 160 5.73 17.64 0.60
N ASN A 161 5.16 16.95 1.59
CA ASN A 161 5.60 17.15 2.96
C ASN A 161 7.03 16.62 3.04
N ASP A 162 8.01 17.53 3.14
CA ASP A 162 9.45 17.19 3.16
C ASP A 162 9.83 16.26 4.33
N ASN A 163 8.90 16.01 5.27
CA ASN A 163 9.06 15.08 6.39
C ASN A 163 8.44 13.69 6.15
N LEU A 164 8.10 13.33 4.91
CA LEU A 164 7.62 11.98 4.60
C LEU A 164 8.76 10.99 4.73
N GLU A 165 8.72 10.18 5.79
CA GLU A 165 9.66 9.07 5.98
C GLU A 165 9.33 7.90 5.02
N TYR A 166 8.07 7.81 4.56
CA TYR A 166 7.57 6.76 3.68
C TYR A 166 6.57 7.32 2.65
N PRO A 167 6.47 6.69 1.46
CA PRO A 167 5.40 7.00 0.52
C PRO A 167 4.01 6.70 1.10
N ILE A 168 3.04 7.55 0.79
CA ILE A 168 1.66 7.39 1.25
C ILE A 168 0.83 6.78 0.13
N PHE A 169 0.17 5.67 0.45
CA PHE A 169 -0.79 5.01 -0.42
C PHE A 169 -2.18 5.08 0.22
N ASP A 170 -3.07 5.89 -0.33
CA ASP A 170 -4.47 5.93 0.09
C ASP A 170 -5.34 5.49 -1.09
N PRO A 171 -6.05 4.35 -1.01
CA PRO A 171 -6.90 3.87 -2.09
C PRO A 171 -8.10 4.80 -2.39
N LEU A 172 -8.42 5.71 -1.47
CA LEU A 172 -9.51 6.69 -1.63
C LEU A 172 -9.01 8.03 -2.19
N GLN A 173 -7.69 8.23 -2.30
CA GLN A 173 -7.09 9.47 -2.76
C GLN A 173 -6.41 9.28 -4.12
N SER A 174 -6.69 10.19 -5.06
CA SER A 174 -5.96 10.29 -6.33
C SER A 174 -4.87 11.35 -6.22
N TYR A 175 -3.62 10.92 -6.39
CA TYR A 175 -2.45 11.80 -6.36
C TYR A 175 -2.20 12.35 -7.76
N ASN A 176 -3.02 13.34 -8.14
CA ASN A 176 -2.89 14.02 -9.43
C ASN A 176 -1.58 14.82 -9.47
N LEU A 177 -0.89 14.75 -10.60
CA LEU A 177 0.26 15.61 -10.91
C LEU A 177 -0.21 16.88 -11.61
N LYS A 178 0.53 17.97 -11.42
CA LYS A 178 0.28 19.25 -12.07
C LYS A 178 1.30 19.51 -13.18
N PHE A 179 0.96 20.44 -14.06
CA PHE A 179 1.89 20.93 -15.08
C PHE A 179 2.69 22.12 -14.54
N ALA A 180 4.00 22.12 -14.77
CA ALA A 180 4.85 23.24 -14.35
C ALA A 180 4.51 24.52 -15.15
N THR A 181 4.15 25.58 -14.44
CA THR A 181 3.82 26.90 -15.02
C THR A 181 4.96 27.92 -14.96
N ASP A 182 6.00 27.61 -14.19
CA ASP A 182 6.92 28.64 -13.66
C ASP A 182 8.24 28.70 -14.44
N GLU A 183 8.58 27.62 -15.16
CA GLU A 183 9.82 27.48 -15.92
C GLU A 183 9.55 26.77 -17.26
N ASP A 184 9.34 27.56 -18.32
CA ASP A 184 9.40 27.04 -19.70
C ASP A 184 10.87 26.99 -20.12
N ASN A 185 11.49 25.81 -20.04
CA ASN A 185 12.74 25.59 -20.77
C ASN A 185 12.39 25.30 -22.24
N PRO A 186 12.60 26.24 -23.19
CA PRO A 186 12.15 26.09 -24.57
C PRO A 186 12.86 24.95 -25.32
N LEU A 187 13.98 24.42 -24.78
CA LEU A 187 14.69 23.29 -25.34
C LEU A 187 14.11 21.94 -24.89
N LEU A 188 13.39 21.92 -23.77
CA LEU A 188 12.83 20.69 -23.19
C LEU A 188 11.30 20.68 -23.26
N GLU A 189 10.65 21.83 -23.27
CA GLU A 189 9.21 21.97 -23.06
C GLU A 189 8.59 22.87 -24.14
N HIS A 190 7.37 22.54 -24.54
CA HIS A 190 6.57 23.39 -25.42
C HIS A 190 5.08 23.12 -25.21
N ASN A 191 4.25 24.11 -25.52
CA ASN A 191 2.81 23.98 -25.64
C ASN A 191 2.35 24.69 -26.92
N ARG A 192 1.72 23.95 -27.83
CA ARG A 192 1.19 24.45 -29.11
C ARG A 192 -0.26 24.03 -29.23
N ASN A 193 -1.16 25.01 -29.25
CA ASN A 193 -2.59 24.83 -29.45
C ASN A 193 -3.24 23.83 -28.48
N VAL A 194 -2.78 23.77 -27.23
CA VAL A 194 -3.41 22.98 -26.16
C VAL A 194 -3.74 23.88 -24.98
N GLU A 195 -4.92 23.70 -24.39
CA GLU A 195 -5.33 24.43 -23.19
C GLU A 195 -4.75 23.72 -21.95
N LEU A 196 -3.72 24.32 -21.35
CA LEU A 196 -3.07 23.79 -20.15
C LEU A 196 -3.76 24.34 -18.91
N LEU A 197 -4.34 23.44 -18.11
CA LEU A 197 -4.90 23.76 -16.81
C LEU A 197 -3.94 23.28 -15.72
N SER A 198 -4.04 23.85 -14.52
CA SER A 198 -3.16 23.48 -13.41
C SER A 198 -3.24 21.98 -13.09
N SER A 199 -4.43 21.38 -13.19
CA SER A 199 -4.71 19.99 -12.88
C SER A 199 -4.64 19.03 -14.06
N GLY A 200 -4.51 19.52 -15.30
CA GLY A 200 -4.77 18.70 -16.47
C GLY A 200 -4.57 19.42 -17.80
N THR A 201 -4.78 18.70 -18.89
CA THR A 201 -4.68 19.20 -20.25
C THR A 201 -6.00 19.04 -20.96
N LYS A 202 -6.52 20.12 -21.56
CA LYS A 202 -7.77 20.12 -22.32
C LYS A 202 -7.51 20.21 -23.82
N ILE A 203 -8.14 19.32 -24.58
CA ILE A 203 -8.00 19.17 -26.02
C ILE A 203 -8.80 20.26 -26.74
N THR A 204 -8.16 20.98 -27.66
CA THR A 204 -8.74 22.12 -28.39
C THR A 204 -9.27 21.76 -29.77
N GLN A 205 -8.87 20.61 -30.32
CA GLN A 205 -9.24 20.16 -31.66
C GLN A 205 -9.47 18.64 -31.64
N SER A 206 -10.53 18.15 -32.27
CA SER A 206 -10.78 16.71 -32.36
C SER A 206 -9.80 16.05 -33.33
N GLY A 207 -9.24 14.90 -32.95
CA GLY A 207 -8.23 14.23 -33.75
C GLY A 207 -7.70 12.94 -33.16
N LEU A 208 -6.81 12.30 -33.91
CA LEU A 208 -6.04 11.15 -33.47
C LEU A 208 -4.73 11.67 -32.86
N TYR A 209 -4.45 11.29 -31.60
CA TYR A 209 -3.33 11.81 -30.82
C TYR A 209 -2.42 10.69 -30.35
N LEU A 210 -1.10 10.85 -30.52
CA LEU A 210 -0.13 10.10 -29.73
C LEU A 210 -0.01 10.78 -28.37
N VAL A 211 -0.40 10.09 -27.32
CA VAL A 211 -0.29 10.54 -25.93
C VAL A 211 0.80 9.71 -25.25
N TYR A 212 1.64 10.34 -24.44
CA TYR A 212 2.69 9.66 -23.70
C TYR A 212 2.98 10.32 -22.35
N VAL A 213 3.49 9.51 -21.42
CA VAL A 213 3.94 9.97 -20.11
C VAL A 213 5.21 9.23 -19.72
N SER A 214 6.13 9.96 -19.09
CA SER A 214 7.32 9.43 -18.44
C SER A 214 7.31 9.85 -16.98
N VAL A 215 7.52 8.93 -16.06
CA VAL A 215 7.62 9.20 -14.63
C VAL A 215 8.83 8.48 -14.05
N HIS A 216 9.68 9.21 -13.34
CA HIS A 216 10.80 8.65 -12.60
C HIS A 216 10.36 8.34 -11.15
N PHE A 217 10.12 7.06 -10.89
CA PHE A 217 9.79 6.50 -9.58
C PHE A 217 11.02 6.39 -8.70
N LYS A 218 11.28 7.45 -7.95
CA LYS A 218 12.33 7.50 -6.95
C LYS A 218 11.71 7.94 -5.63
N PRO A 219 11.21 6.98 -4.81
CA PRO A 219 10.64 7.27 -3.51
C PRO A 219 11.64 8.06 -2.65
N ASP A 220 11.18 9.13 -2.03
CA ASP A 220 11.99 9.93 -1.10
C ASP A 220 11.91 9.29 0.30
N SER A 221 12.57 8.14 0.48
CA SER A 221 12.58 7.41 1.74
C SER A 221 13.98 6.88 2.05
N PRO A 222 14.43 6.95 3.32
CA PRO A 222 15.69 6.35 3.75
C PRO A 222 15.61 4.81 3.84
N GLU A 223 14.39 4.25 3.87
CA GLU A 223 14.15 2.82 4.04
C GLU A 223 14.06 2.08 2.70
N PRO A 224 14.43 0.79 2.66
CA PRO A 224 14.36 -0.02 1.44
C PRO A 224 12.91 -0.33 1.09
N CYS A 225 12.64 -0.48 -0.20
CA CYS A 225 11.32 -0.72 -0.77
C CYS A 225 10.57 -1.94 -0.19
N LYS A 226 11.29 -2.96 0.31
CA LYS A 226 10.67 -4.10 1.01
C LYS A 226 9.84 -3.70 2.22
N THR A 227 10.10 -2.54 2.84
CA THR A 227 9.37 -2.04 4.01
C THR A 227 8.09 -1.28 3.64
N PHE A 228 7.92 -0.91 2.37
CA PHE A 228 6.73 -0.18 1.93
C PHE A 228 5.50 -1.09 1.90
N ASP A 229 4.34 -0.52 2.24
CA ASP A 229 3.03 -1.19 2.20
C ASP A 229 2.69 -1.68 0.79
N GLN A 230 3.05 -0.89 -0.23
CA GLN A 230 2.90 -1.25 -1.63
C GLN A 230 4.26 -1.22 -2.32
N LYS A 231 4.49 -2.22 -3.19
CA LYS A 231 5.75 -2.41 -3.93
C LYS A 231 5.58 -2.22 -5.44
N THR A 232 4.36 -1.92 -5.84
CA THR A 232 3.99 -1.71 -7.23
C THR A 232 3.41 -0.32 -7.31
N PHE A 233 4.04 0.53 -8.11
CA PHE A 233 3.65 1.90 -8.33
C PHE A 233 3.06 2.02 -9.72
N SER A 234 2.09 2.91 -9.89
CA SER A 234 1.53 3.19 -11.19
C SER A 234 1.53 4.68 -11.48
N VAL A 235 1.61 4.99 -12.77
CA VAL A 235 1.21 6.27 -13.34
C VAL A 235 0.11 5.99 -14.35
N ASN A 236 -0.97 6.78 -14.28
CA ASN A 236 -2.10 6.67 -15.18
C ASN A 236 -2.34 8.00 -15.89
N ILE A 237 -2.83 7.92 -17.12
CA ILE A 237 -3.46 9.04 -17.80
C ILE A 237 -4.96 8.77 -17.83
N THR A 238 -5.73 9.66 -17.21
CA THR A 238 -7.17 9.52 -17.07
C THR A 238 -7.87 10.53 -17.96
N LYS A 239 -8.82 10.06 -18.77
CA LYS A 239 -9.75 10.89 -19.55
C LYS A 239 -11.05 11.06 -18.76
N HIS A 240 -11.36 12.28 -18.34
CA HIS A 240 -12.43 12.54 -17.37
C HIS A 240 -13.84 12.38 -17.92
N GLN A 241 -14.07 12.71 -19.19
CA GLN A 241 -15.38 12.58 -19.85
C GLN A 241 -15.92 11.15 -19.77
N ASP A 242 -15.02 10.17 -19.94
CA ASP A 242 -15.35 8.76 -19.96
C ASP A 242 -15.03 8.06 -18.62
N LYS A 243 -14.44 8.80 -17.67
CA LYS A 243 -13.87 8.27 -16.41
C LYS A 243 -12.99 7.05 -16.66
N ALA A 244 -12.19 7.10 -17.73
CA ALA A 244 -11.43 5.97 -18.22
C ALA A 244 -9.92 6.24 -18.10
N ILE A 245 -9.18 5.25 -17.60
CA ILE A 245 -7.73 5.22 -17.71
C ILE A 245 -7.39 4.81 -19.14
N ILE A 246 -6.78 5.71 -19.91
CA ILE A 246 -6.43 5.45 -21.31
C ILE A 246 -5.00 4.93 -21.45
N LEU A 247 -4.11 5.28 -20.50
CA LEU A 247 -2.74 4.76 -20.42
C LEU A 247 -2.39 4.48 -18.98
N SER A 248 -1.64 3.40 -18.78
CA SER A 248 -1.04 3.08 -17.49
C SER A 248 0.37 2.55 -17.70
N ALA A 249 1.29 2.92 -16.82
CA ALA A 249 2.57 2.26 -16.66
C ALA A 249 2.70 1.81 -15.21
N ILE A 250 3.23 0.60 -15.03
CA ILE A 250 3.42 -0.01 -13.72
C ILE A 250 4.92 -0.23 -13.52
N HIS A 251 5.41 0.15 -12.36
CA HIS A 251 6.78 -0.09 -11.92
C HIS A 251 6.76 -0.89 -10.62
N THR A 252 7.54 -1.95 -10.54
CA THR A 252 7.74 -2.70 -9.30
C THR A 252 9.09 -2.33 -8.73
N CYS A 253 9.10 -1.79 -7.51
CA CYS A 253 10.32 -1.39 -6.84
C CYS A 253 11.19 -2.60 -6.47
N CYS A 254 12.51 -2.42 -6.46
CA CYS A 254 13.47 -3.49 -6.23
C CYS A 254 14.65 -3.00 -5.38
N ASP A 255 14.92 -3.68 -4.27
CA ASP A 255 16.02 -3.34 -3.36
C ASP A 255 17.40 -3.78 -3.87
N ASP A 256 17.47 -4.97 -4.46
CA ASP A 256 18.75 -5.65 -4.80
C ASP A 256 19.04 -5.64 -6.32
N CYS A 257 18.44 -4.73 -7.07
CA CYS A 257 18.60 -4.68 -8.52
C CYS A 257 19.87 -3.94 -8.95
N VAL A 258 20.80 -4.64 -9.61
CA VAL A 258 22.08 -4.11 -10.14
C VAL A 258 21.88 -3.02 -11.20
N ARG A 259 20.71 -3.00 -11.86
CA ARG A 259 20.31 -1.98 -12.85
C ARG A 259 18.85 -1.61 -12.64
N ASN A 260 18.59 -0.72 -11.69
CA ASN A 260 17.23 -0.22 -11.51
C ASN A 260 16.94 0.85 -12.59
N GLN A 261 16.04 0.54 -13.53
CA GLN A 261 15.41 1.57 -14.36
C GLN A 261 14.14 2.01 -13.66
N GLU A 262 14.28 3.10 -12.91
CA GLU A 262 13.21 3.69 -12.10
C GLU A 262 12.22 4.52 -12.92
N THR A 263 12.34 4.52 -14.26
CA THR A 263 11.47 5.32 -15.13
C THR A 263 10.39 4.44 -15.77
N GLY A 264 9.13 4.73 -15.44
CA GLY A 264 7.99 4.20 -16.18
C GLY A 264 7.68 5.10 -17.38
N PHE A 265 7.70 4.54 -18.58
CA PHE A 265 7.29 5.21 -19.80
C PHE A 265 6.16 4.43 -20.47
N THR A 266 5.12 5.13 -20.89
CA THR A 266 4.05 4.53 -21.70
C THR A 266 3.53 5.53 -22.73
N ALA A 267 3.09 5.01 -23.86
CA ALA A 267 2.57 5.81 -24.97
C ALA A 267 1.50 5.01 -25.72
N GLY A 268 0.54 5.71 -26.30
CA GLY A 268 -0.52 5.11 -27.10
C GLY A 268 -1.20 6.14 -28.00
N VAL A 269 -1.96 5.65 -28.96
CA VAL A 269 -2.69 6.49 -29.91
C VAL A 269 -4.17 6.45 -29.58
N PHE A 270 -4.77 7.62 -29.38
CA PHE A 270 -6.16 7.76 -28.95
C PHE A 270 -6.91 8.76 -29.82
N GLN A 271 -8.15 8.43 -30.14
CA GLN A 271 -9.09 9.39 -30.71
C GLN A 271 -9.59 10.28 -29.57
N LEU A 272 -9.23 11.56 -29.61
CA LEU A 272 -9.66 12.56 -28.63
C LEU A 272 -10.59 13.56 -29.29
N LYS A 273 -11.60 13.99 -28.54
CA LYS A 273 -12.57 15.00 -28.96
C LYS A 273 -12.19 16.35 -28.39
N GLU A 274 -12.64 17.40 -29.07
CA GLU A 274 -12.58 18.75 -28.53
C GLU A 274 -13.25 18.78 -27.15
N ASN A 275 -12.61 19.48 -26.22
CA ASN A 275 -12.95 19.55 -24.81
C ASN A 275 -12.65 18.29 -23.98
N ASP A 276 -12.11 17.21 -24.55
CA ASP A 276 -11.58 16.10 -23.74
C ASP A 276 -10.54 16.62 -22.74
N PHE A 277 -10.58 16.11 -21.50
CA PHE A 277 -9.75 16.55 -20.39
C PHE A 277 -8.94 15.39 -19.84
N LEU A 278 -7.62 15.53 -19.91
CA LEU A 278 -6.66 14.52 -19.51
C LEU A 278 -5.94 14.94 -18.23
N THR A 279 -5.85 14.04 -17.27
CA THR A 279 -5.02 14.22 -16.07
C THR A 279 -4.01 13.10 -15.95
N VAL A 280 -2.93 13.36 -15.22
CA VAL A 280 -1.93 12.36 -14.87
C VAL A 280 -1.99 12.14 -13.38
N ASP A 281 -2.16 10.90 -12.96
CA ASP A 281 -2.17 10.52 -11.54
C ASP A 281 -1.17 9.40 -11.26
N VAL A 282 -0.72 9.32 -10.01
CA VAL A 282 0.17 8.26 -9.52
C VAL A 282 -0.46 7.55 -8.33
N SER A 283 0.00 6.32 -8.07
CA SER A 283 -0.53 5.45 -7.01
C SER A 283 -0.27 5.94 -5.57
N GLY A 284 0.63 6.90 -5.37
CA GLY A 284 1.01 7.37 -4.04
C GLY A 284 1.79 8.69 -4.04
N GLU A 285 1.78 9.36 -2.90
CA GLU A 285 2.57 10.58 -2.65
C GLU A 285 4.01 10.23 -2.27
N GLY A 286 4.97 11.09 -2.64
CA GLY A 286 6.39 10.89 -2.33
C GLY A 286 7.11 9.86 -3.22
N LEU A 287 6.46 9.34 -4.26
CA LEU A 287 7.02 8.31 -5.15
C LEU A 287 7.88 8.86 -6.30
N VAL A 288 7.70 10.13 -6.66
CA VAL A 288 8.14 10.67 -7.95
C VAL A 288 9.24 11.71 -7.80
N SER A 289 10.30 11.59 -8.59
CA SER A 289 11.31 12.63 -8.76
C SER A 289 10.94 13.54 -9.95
N TYR A 290 10.69 14.83 -9.70
CA TYR A 290 10.17 15.79 -10.69
C TYR A 290 11.26 16.49 -11.52
N ARG A 291 12.10 15.72 -12.22
CA ARG A 291 13.10 16.28 -13.16
C ARG A 291 12.50 16.43 -14.56
N PRO A 292 12.71 17.56 -15.26
CA PRO A 292 12.12 17.79 -16.58
C PRO A 292 12.53 16.75 -17.63
N GLN A 293 13.72 16.13 -17.50
CA GLN A 293 14.22 15.13 -18.45
C GLN A 293 13.64 13.73 -18.28
N SER A 294 12.97 13.44 -17.15
CA SER A 294 12.49 12.08 -16.83
C SER A 294 11.03 12.01 -16.43
N THR A 295 10.45 13.13 -15.98
CA THR A 295 9.10 13.22 -15.45
C THR A 295 8.32 14.30 -16.20
N PHE A 296 7.61 13.87 -17.25
CA PHE A 296 6.93 14.75 -18.19
C PHE A 296 5.72 14.04 -18.81
N PHE A 297 4.82 14.86 -19.33
CA PHE A 297 3.70 14.43 -20.15
C PHE A 297 3.82 15.07 -21.51
N GLY A 298 3.38 14.35 -22.55
CA GLY A 298 3.22 14.97 -23.84
C GLY A 298 2.12 14.33 -24.68
N LEU A 299 1.71 15.09 -25.69
CA LEU A 299 0.82 14.64 -26.73
C LEU A 299 1.18 15.32 -28.04
N THR A 300 0.91 14.65 -29.15
CA THR A 300 1.00 15.24 -30.48
C THR A 300 -0.15 14.74 -31.34
N MET A 301 -0.79 15.66 -32.07
CA MET A 301 -1.83 15.29 -33.02
C MET A 301 -1.20 14.64 -34.24
N LEU A 302 -1.67 13.44 -34.55
CA LEU A 302 -1.31 12.67 -35.73
C LEU A 302 -2.21 13.01 -36.92
N SER A 303 -3.51 13.17 -36.69
CA SER A 303 -4.46 13.49 -37.76
C SER A 303 -5.66 14.24 -37.21
N LYS A 304 -6.23 15.14 -38.01
CA LYS A 304 -7.51 15.80 -37.70
C LYS A 304 -8.65 14.86 -38.06
N THR A 305 -9.63 14.74 -37.18
CA THR A 305 -10.87 14.05 -37.54
C THR A 305 -11.66 14.97 -38.44
N GLN A 306 -11.88 14.58 -39.70
CA GLN A 306 -12.82 15.29 -40.55
C GLN A 306 -14.21 15.11 -39.94
N GLN A 307 -14.83 16.20 -39.49
CA GLN A 307 -16.25 16.16 -39.16
C GLN A 307 -17.00 15.75 -40.43
N PRO A 308 -17.88 14.73 -40.38
CA PRO A 308 -18.77 14.46 -41.49
C PRO A 308 -19.62 15.72 -41.71
N THR A 309 -19.43 16.35 -42.86
CA THR A 309 -20.24 17.46 -43.36
C THR A 309 -21.66 17.00 -43.67
#